data_AF-A0A9R0XVX0-F1
#
_entry.id   AF-A0A9R0XVX0-F1
#
_cell.length_a   1.000
_cell.length_b   1.000
_cell.length_c   1.000
_cell.angle_alpha   90.00
_cell.angle_beta   90.00
_cell.angle_gamma   90.00
#
_symmetry.space_group_name_H-M   'P 1'
#
loop_
_entity.id
_entity.type
_entity.pdbx_description
1 polymer ?
#
loop_
_entity_poly.entity_id
_entity_poly.type
_entity_poly.pdbx_seq_one_letter_code
_entity_poly.pdbx_strand_id
1 'polypeptide(L)'
;MYVVACANRDRAGVLEMSRRLGFLTGEEPEVMLDAHVEAAFIVGVPFATPGGHDFRANNITHSVSNLGATMLKYRLTPPPDEVYSLHRKLSGAFLACIKIGAVVPCREMLFKVYEQYDFSDDHSEVLSNTG
;
A
#
# COMPACT_ATOMS: atom_id res chain seq x y z
N MET A 1 1.20 0.55 10.15
CA MET A 1 -0.09 1.12 9.68
C MET A 1 0.06 1.76 8.29
N TYR A 2 0.51 0.99 7.29
CA TYR A 2 0.90 1.50 5.96
C TYR A 2 -0.28 2.06 5.15
N VAL A 3 -1.39 1.32 5.07
CA VAL A 3 -2.57 1.71 4.25
C VAL A 3 -3.18 3.04 4.72
N VAL A 4 -3.15 3.33 6.02
CA VAL A 4 -3.68 4.61 6.54
C VAL A 4 -2.77 5.77 6.16
N ALA A 5 -1.43 5.58 6.18
CA ALA A 5 -0.50 6.58 5.66
C ALA A 5 -0.75 6.87 4.17
N CYS A 6 -0.98 5.82 3.37
CA CYS A 6 -1.38 5.96 1.97
C CYS A 6 -2.69 6.76 1.82
N ALA A 7 -3.71 6.41 2.60
CA ALA A 7 -5.04 7.03 2.55
C ALA A 7 -5.02 8.52 2.94
N ASN A 8 -4.18 8.89 3.90
CA ASN A 8 -4.06 10.26 4.40
C ASN A 8 -3.03 11.10 3.63
N ARG A 9 -2.44 10.55 2.56
CA ARG A 9 -1.34 11.17 1.80
C ARG A 9 -0.15 11.57 2.67
N ASP A 10 0.15 10.78 3.69
CA ASP A 10 1.28 10.99 4.59
C ASP A 10 2.56 10.42 3.98
N ARG A 11 3.34 11.27 3.32
CA ARG A 11 4.61 10.87 2.70
C ARG A 11 5.59 10.30 3.72
N ALA A 12 5.71 10.92 4.89
CA ALA A 12 6.66 10.49 5.91
C ALA A 12 6.29 9.10 6.44
N GLY A 13 5.02 8.89 6.78
CA GLY A 13 4.51 7.60 7.23
C GLY A 13 4.62 6.51 6.16
N VAL A 14 4.38 6.83 4.88
CA VAL A 14 4.58 5.88 3.76
C VAL A 14 6.04 5.44 3.68
N LEU A 15 6.99 6.38 3.70
CA LEU A 15 8.42 6.06 3.60
C LEU A 15 8.93 5.29 4.82
N GLU A 16 8.56 5.70 6.02
CA GLU A 16 8.93 5.02 7.26
C GLU A 16 8.43 3.57 7.26
N MET A 17 7.13 3.38 7.03
CA MET A 17 6.55 2.04 7.01
C MET A 17 7.07 1.19 5.85
N SER A 18 7.34 1.79 4.68
CA SER A 18 7.92 1.06 3.54
C SER A 18 9.30 0.51 3.86
N ARG A 19 10.12 1.25 4.62
CA ARG A 19 11.42 0.75 5.09
C ARG A 19 11.24 -0.37 6.12
N ARG A 20 10.36 -0.18 7.10
CA ARG A 20 10.06 -1.19 8.13
C ARG A 20 9.54 -2.50 7.54
N LEU A 21 8.73 -2.42 6.49
CA LEU A 21 8.16 -3.58 5.79
C LEU A 21 9.10 -4.17 4.72
N GLY A 22 10.28 -3.59 4.52
CA GLY A 22 11.26 -4.06 3.54
C GLY A 22 10.92 -3.73 2.07
N PHE A 23 10.01 -2.81 1.82
CA PHE A 23 9.68 -2.36 0.45
C PHE A 23 10.76 -1.43 -0.11
N LEU A 24 11.44 -0.72 0.78
CA LEU A 24 12.54 0.19 0.50
C LEU A 24 13.71 -0.15 1.41
N THR A 25 14.93 -0.03 0.88
CA THR A 25 16.17 -0.15 1.63
C THR A 25 16.49 1.14 2.38
N GLY A 26 16.03 2.28 1.86
CA GLY A 26 16.35 3.63 2.36
C GLY A 26 17.45 4.35 1.58
N GLU A 27 18.10 3.66 0.63
CA GLU A 27 19.18 4.20 -0.21
C GLU A 27 18.71 4.52 -1.64
N GLU A 28 17.41 4.37 -1.93
CA GLU A 28 16.85 4.66 -3.25
C GLU A 28 16.99 6.14 -3.63
N PRO A 29 17.21 6.46 -4.92
CA PRO A 29 17.22 7.85 -5.38
C PRO A 29 15.83 8.49 -5.23
N GLU A 30 15.79 9.82 -5.10
CA GLU A 30 14.53 10.58 -4.88
C GLU A 30 13.45 10.25 -5.93
N VAL A 31 13.83 10.04 -7.19
CA VAL A 31 12.92 9.67 -8.27
C VAL A 31 12.17 8.35 -8.02
N MET A 32 12.81 7.40 -7.32
CA MET A 32 12.17 6.15 -6.91
C MET A 32 11.28 6.39 -5.68
N LEU A 33 11.76 7.13 -4.69
CA LEU A 33 10.96 7.47 -3.50
C LEU A 33 9.66 8.18 -3.89
N ASP A 34 9.73 9.14 -4.81
CA ASP A 34 8.57 9.87 -5.30
C ASP A 34 7.61 8.97 -6.09
N ALA A 35 8.13 8.11 -6.98
CA ALA A 35 7.31 7.16 -7.72
C ALA A 35 6.60 6.17 -6.78
N HIS A 36 7.29 5.69 -5.75
CA HIS A 36 6.75 4.79 -4.74
C HIS A 36 5.64 5.46 -3.91
N VAL A 37 5.91 6.68 -3.43
CA VAL A 37 4.94 7.46 -2.64
C VAL A 37 3.69 7.78 -3.46
N GLU A 38 3.85 8.20 -4.71
CA GLU A 38 2.70 8.50 -5.57
C GLU A 38 1.88 7.24 -5.88
N ALA A 39 2.55 6.10 -6.16
CA ALA A 39 1.86 4.83 -6.34
C ALA A 39 1.08 4.43 -5.07
N ALA A 40 1.68 4.61 -3.89
CA ALA A 40 1.04 4.36 -2.61
C ALA A 40 -0.21 5.24 -2.41
N PHE A 41 -0.13 6.53 -2.73
CA PHE A 41 -1.26 7.45 -2.63
C PHE A 41 -2.40 7.10 -3.58
N ILE A 42 -2.08 6.73 -4.82
CA ILE A 42 -3.08 6.28 -5.81
C ILE A 42 -3.82 5.04 -5.29
N VAL A 43 -3.09 4.06 -4.75
CA VAL A 43 -3.68 2.86 -4.13
C VAL A 43 -4.48 3.20 -2.87
N GLY A 44 -4.13 4.28 -2.16
CA GLY A 44 -4.80 4.79 -0.98
C GLY A 44 -6.14 5.49 -1.25
N VAL A 45 -6.41 5.92 -2.48
CA VAL A 45 -7.60 6.72 -2.84
C VAL A 45 -8.93 6.13 -2.36
N PRO A 46 -9.21 4.81 -2.49
CA PRO A 46 -10.47 4.24 -1.99
C PRO A 46 -10.70 4.44 -0.50
N PHE A 47 -9.62 4.58 0.28
CA PHE A 47 -9.65 4.70 1.73
C PHE A 47 -9.59 6.15 2.24
N ALA A 48 -9.45 7.14 1.34
CA ALA A 48 -9.16 8.52 1.70
C ALA A 48 -10.37 9.25 2.30
N THR A 49 -11.57 9.01 1.77
CA THR A 49 -12.79 9.73 2.17
C THR A 49 -13.86 8.77 2.71
N PRO A 50 -14.66 9.18 3.71
CA PRO A 50 -15.85 8.44 4.11
C PRO A 50 -16.84 8.30 2.96
N GLY A 51 -17.68 7.28 3.03
CA GLY A 51 -18.68 6.97 2.02
C GLY A 51 -18.21 5.97 0.98
N GLY A 52 -19.12 5.63 0.07
CA GLY A 52 -18.90 4.62 -0.95
C GLY A 52 -17.90 5.08 -2.02
N HIS A 53 -16.83 4.31 -2.23
CA HIS A 53 -15.93 4.48 -3.36
C HIS A 53 -16.41 3.70 -4.59
N ASP A 54 -16.65 4.39 -5.70
CA ASP A 54 -16.90 3.78 -6.99
C ASP A 54 -15.57 3.50 -7.72
N PHE A 55 -15.22 2.21 -7.82
CA PHE A 55 -14.00 1.78 -8.48
C PHE A 55 -14.00 2.00 -10.00
N ARG A 56 -15.16 2.23 -10.63
CA ARG A 56 -15.24 2.55 -12.07
C ARG A 56 -14.91 4.00 -12.37
N ALA A 57 -15.11 4.89 -11.39
CA ALA A 57 -14.91 6.33 -11.57
C ALA A 57 -13.43 6.73 -11.65
N ASN A 58 -12.52 5.90 -11.12
CA ASN A 58 -11.08 6.20 -11.06
C ASN A 58 -10.26 5.06 -11.70
N ASN A 59 -9.38 5.41 -12.64
CA ASN A 59 -8.52 4.44 -13.31
C ASN A 59 -7.25 4.12 -12.49
N ILE A 60 -7.45 3.69 -11.24
CA ILE A 60 -6.39 3.40 -10.25
C ILE A 60 -5.34 2.44 -10.85
N THR A 61 -5.79 1.39 -11.56
CA THR A 61 -4.92 0.37 -12.15
C THR A 61 -3.97 0.94 -13.21
N HIS A 62 -4.46 1.83 -14.08
CA HIS A 62 -3.65 2.47 -15.11
C HIS A 62 -2.65 3.46 -14.48
N SER A 63 -3.10 4.26 -13.51
CA SER A 63 -2.26 5.26 -12.85
C SER A 63 -1.07 4.62 -12.13
N VAL A 64 -1.26 3.48 -11.45
CA VAL A 64 -0.16 2.75 -10.80
C VAL A 64 0.79 2.12 -11.83
N SER A 65 0.25 1.56 -12.92
CA SER A 65 1.06 0.90 -13.95
C SER A 65 2.09 1.85 -14.59
N ASN A 66 1.74 3.13 -14.75
CA ASN A 66 2.65 4.14 -15.30
C ASN A 66 3.85 4.43 -14.41
N LEU A 67 3.72 4.27 -13.10
CA LEU A 67 4.80 4.46 -12.13
C LEU A 67 5.69 3.21 -12.01
N GLY A 68 5.15 2.04 -12.38
CA GLY A 68 5.85 0.76 -12.29
C GLY A 68 7.16 0.71 -13.06
N ALA A 69 7.25 1.36 -14.23
CA ALA A 69 8.48 1.40 -15.02
C ALA A 69 9.63 2.13 -14.29
N THR A 70 9.32 3.25 -13.63
CA THR A 70 10.29 4.00 -12.82
C THR A 70 10.73 3.18 -11.61
N MET A 71 9.78 2.56 -10.90
CA MET A 71 10.09 1.72 -9.73
C MET A 71 10.96 0.51 -10.12
N LEU A 72 10.65 -0.17 -11.23
CA LEU A 72 11.44 -1.30 -11.74
C LEU A 72 12.86 -0.89 -12.13
N LYS A 73 13.04 0.31 -12.69
CA LYS A 73 14.33 0.82 -13.14
C LYS A 73 15.27 1.16 -11.98
N TYR A 74 14.74 1.72 -10.90
CA TYR A 74 15.54 2.31 -9.83
C TYR A 74 15.46 1.55 -8.50
N ARG A 75 14.70 0.45 -8.41
CA ARG A 75 14.71 -0.42 -7.21
C ARG A 75 16.09 -1.01 -6.99
N LEU A 76 16.53 -1.02 -5.73
CA LEU A 76 17.82 -1.58 -5.33
C LEU A 76 17.72 -3.08 -5.02
N THR A 77 16.58 -3.52 -4.48
CA THR A 77 16.33 -4.92 -4.16
C THR A 77 14.90 -5.32 -4.55
N PRO A 78 14.63 -6.61 -4.80
CA PRO A 78 13.27 -7.09 -4.91
C PRO A 78 12.55 -6.97 -3.55
N PRO A 79 11.26 -6.58 -3.53
CA PRO A 79 10.46 -6.62 -2.30
C PRO A 79 10.25 -8.07 -1.83
N PRO A 80 9.91 -8.28 -0.54
CA PRO A 80 9.60 -9.60 0.02
C PRO A 80 8.43 -10.31 -0.70
N ASP A 81 8.39 -11.64 -0.63
CA ASP A 81 7.39 -12.48 -1.32
C ASP A 81 5.96 -12.20 -0.84
N GLU A 82 5.80 -11.88 0.45
CA GLU A 82 4.53 -11.52 1.08
C GLU A 82 3.91 -10.30 0.42
N VAL A 83 4.74 -9.35 -0.04
CA VAL A 83 4.31 -8.11 -0.69
C VAL A 83 3.68 -8.40 -2.04
N TYR A 84 4.29 -9.28 -2.82
CA TYR A 84 3.71 -9.69 -4.10
C TYR A 84 2.37 -10.40 -3.90
N SER A 85 2.24 -11.24 -2.86
CA SER A 85 0.97 -11.87 -2.49
C SER A 85 -0.08 -10.82 -2.13
N LEU A 86 0.28 -9.84 -1.31
CA LEU A 86 -0.60 -8.74 -0.90
C LEU A 86 -1.05 -7.89 -2.11
N HIS A 87 -0.12 -7.49 -2.97
CA HIS A 87 -0.41 -6.71 -4.17
C HIS A 87 -1.37 -7.45 -5.10
N ARG A 88 -1.17 -8.75 -5.32
CA ARG A 88 -2.08 -9.57 -6.16
C ARG A 88 -3.48 -9.65 -5.57
N LYS A 89 -3.61 -9.88 -4.26
CA LYS A 89 -4.92 -9.92 -3.58
C LYS A 89 -5.66 -8.59 -3.69
N LEU A 90 -4.97 -7.48 -3.42
CA LEU A 90 -5.57 -6.15 -3.48
C LEU A 90 -5.98 -5.78 -4.91
N SER A 91 -5.11 -6.04 -5.89
CA SER A 91 -5.39 -5.80 -7.31
C SER A 91 -6.58 -6.62 -7.80
N GLY A 92 -6.69 -7.88 -7.38
CA GLY A 92 -7.83 -8.74 -7.67
C GLY A 92 -9.13 -8.21 -7.10
N ALA A 93 -9.12 -7.73 -5.85
CA ALA A 93 -10.28 -7.12 -5.21
C ALA A 93 -10.74 -5.84 -5.93
N PHE A 94 -9.80 -4.96 -6.30
CA PHE A 94 -10.10 -3.73 -7.03
C PHE A 94 -10.71 -4.07 -8.39
N LEU A 95 -10.10 -4.97 -9.14
CA LEU A 95 -10.60 -5.37 -10.46
C LEU A 95 -11.99 -6.04 -10.39
N ALA A 96 -12.25 -6.84 -9.35
CA ALA A 96 -13.57 -7.40 -9.11
C ALA A 96 -14.60 -6.31 -8.85
N CYS A 97 -14.29 -5.31 -8.02
CA CYS A 97 -15.17 -4.17 -7.74
C CYS A 97 -15.45 -3.36 -9.02
N ILE A 98 -14.43 -3.12 -9.87
CA ILE A 98 -14.60 -2.48 -11.19
C ILE A 98 -15.57 -3.28 -12.06
N LYS A 99 -15.35 -4.60 -12.17
CA LYS A 99 -16.13 -5.48 -13.04
C LYS A 99 -17.62 -5.48 -12.66
N ILE A 100 -17.93 -5.62 -11.37
CA ILE A 100 -19.32 -5.67 -10.90
C ILE A 100 -19.95 -4.29 -10.68
N GLY A 101 -19.16 -3.21 -10.67
CA GLY A 101 -19.64 -1.86 -10.40
C GLY A 101 -19.99 -1.63 -8.94
N ALA A 102 -19.19 -2.23 -8.06
CA ALA A 102 -19.40 -2.09 -6.62
C ALA A 102 -19.03 -0.68 -6.17
N VAL A 103 -19.86 -0.15 -5.27
CA VAL A 103 -19.58 1.04 -4.49
C VAL A 103 -19.33 0.60 -3.06
N VAL A 104 -18.10 0.77 -2.56
CA VAL A 104 -17.65 0.15 -1.30
C VAL A 104 -17.18 1.20 -0.30
N PRO A 105 -17.65 1.19 0.96
CA PRO A 105 -17.19 2.10 2.02
C PRO A 105 -15.82 1.66 2.56
N CYS A 106 -14.79 1.77 1.73
CA CYS A 106 -13.46 1.23 1.99
C CYS A 106 -12.80 1.89 3.22
N ARG A 107 -12.99 3.20 3.43
CA ARG A 107 -12.44 3.90 4.59
C ARG A 107 -13.00 3.33 5.89
N GLU A 108 -14.33 3.21 5.99
CA GLU A 108 -14.99 2.66 7.18
C GLU A 108 -14.57 1.22 7.44
N MET A 109 -14.43 0.41 6.38
CA MET A 109 -13.91 -0.96 6.51
C MET A 109 -12.48 -0.98 7.06
N LEU A 110 -11.61 -0.10 6.57
CA LEU A 110 -10.24 0.02 7.06
C LEU A 110 -10.19 0.42 8.54
N PHE A 111 -10.95 1.44 8.94
CA PHE A 111 -10.94 1.91 10.34
C PHE A 111 -11.56 0.89 11.30
N LYS A 112 -12.59 0.14 10.88
CA LYS A 112 -13.11 -0.98 11.69
C LYS A 112 -12.05 -2.04 11.97
N VAL A 113 -11.26 -2.41 10.96
CA VAL A 113 -10.16 -3.37 11.14
C VAL A 113 -9.05 -2.75 12.00
N TYR A 114 -8.73 -1.49 11.76
CA TYR A 114 -7.68 -0.77 12.49
C TYR A 114 -7.98 -0.65 13.99
N GLU A 115 -9.22 -0.34 14.36
CA GLU A 115 -9.67 -0.23 15.76
C GLU A 115 -9.71 -1.57 16.49
N GLN A 116 -9.94 -2.66 15.77
CA GLN A 116 -10.01 -4.02 16.31
C GLN A 116 -8.66 -4.73 16.34
N TYR A 117 -7.64 -4.15 15.70
CA TYR A 117 -6.32 -4.74 15.63
C TYR A 117 -5.53 -4.46 16.91
N ASP A 118 -5.13 -5.51 17.62
CA ASP A 118 -4.23 -5.39 18.75
C ASP A 118 -2.78 -5.26 18.26
N PHE A 119 -2.15 -4.14 18.57
CA PHE A 119 -0.77 -3.84 18.17
C PHE A 119 0.27 -4.48 19.11
N SER A 120 -0.14 -5.20 20.16
CA SER A 120 0.77 -5.76 21.14
C SER A 120 1.57 -6.99 20.69
N ASP A 121 1.24 -7.61 19.54
CA ASP A 121 1.86 -8.87 19.08
C ASP A 121 3.10 -8.70 18.18
N ASP A 122 3.51 -7.47 17.82
CA ASP A 122 4.58 -7.21 16.83
C ASP A 122 6.02 -7.20 17.43
N HIS A 123 6.24 -7.78 18.63
CA HIS A 123 7.54 -7.73 19.32
C HIS A 123 8.30 -9.07 19.43
N SER A 124 7.87 -10.15 18.78
CA SER A 124 8.36 -11.49 19.17
C SER A 124 9.35 -12.21 18.23
N GLU A 125 9.60 -11.77 16.98
CA GLU A 125 10.34 -12.63 16.01
C GLU A 125 11.67 -12.09 15.44
N VAL A 126 12.29 -11.05 16.01
CA VAL A 126 13.61 -10.56 15.49
C VAL A 126 14.80 -10.89 16.41
N LEU A 127 14.62 -11.57 17.55
CA LEU A 127 15.72 -11.87 18.49
C LEU A 127 16.05 -13.36 18.71
N SER A 128 15.53 -14.28 17.90
CA SER A 128 15.81 -15.72 18.07
C SER A 128 16.65 -16.36 16.96
N ASN A 129 17.63 -15.63 16.40
CA ASN A 129 18.63 -16.24 15.50
C ASN A 129 20.05 -15.68 15.70
N THR A 130 20.51 -15.69 16.95
CA THR A 130 21.94 -15.76 17.26
C THR A 130 22.10 -16.67 18.47
N GLY A 131 22.30 -17.96 18.18
CA GLY A 131 22.71 -19.01 19.11
C GLY A 131 23.68 -19.92 18.39
#